data_AF-A0A0N4WUI8-F1
#
_entry.id   AF-A0A0N4WUI8-F1
#
_cell.length_a   1.000
_cell.length_b   1.000
_cell.length_c   1.000
_cell.angle_alpha   90.00
_cell.angle_beta   90.00
_cell.angle_gamma   90.00
#
_symmetry.space_group_name_H-M   'P 1'
#
loop_
_entity.id
_entity.type
_entity.pdbx_description
1 polymer ?
#
loop_
_entity_poly.entity_id
_entity_poly.type
_entity_poly.pdbx_seq_one_letter_code
_entity_poly.pdbx_strand_id
1 'polypeptide(L)'
;NYFQVHQLQSKVDSKTETIVRLGKDLETLQDENRMIKARSLTLERNLERVEMEVHKYAANEIDIKTSFKLEKQKLMDEIETLRKDLSAAQTENAELKAEKIDLQKDCKLFRQRIAKFEVHFYSIPLTKSLSNIANLESPCTSKEDTTSLRGKSSEDTGADGLGKYEKLYKESPGSFRSLFESVQNSHITVHMGLMGCFQFKQIETDLHTVLGIKEELVMERDALVKKVERLSTEMSFLLNGDPRRVAEDLDTLVAENRFLKARLDSANEESETMKATLSKYRAMTESRPSTANPTVSQDSSLGEKSSVAVVNMKQIRELLSSHAIKLDDNDYKAITAILLDLCNDKQMALTHLRRANKVLGNRVNEVESHLAVLEAKSRSTSPNKPS
;
A
#
# COMPACT_ATOMS: atom_id res chain seq x y z
N ASN A 1 64.88 -25.39 43.37
CA ASN A 1 64.36 -24.02 43.58
C ASN A 1 64.21 -23.21 42.29
N TYR A 2 65.26 -22.90 41.52
CA TYR A 2 65.14 -22.02 40.34
C TYR A 2 64.09 -22.45 39.29
N PHE A 3 64.07 -23.74 38.94
CA PHE A 3 63.11 -24.29 37.96
C PHE A 3 61.63 -24.18 38.41
N GLN A 4 61.36 -24.41 39.69
CA GLN A 4 60.02 -24.27 40.27
C GLN A 4 59.56 -22.80 40.27
N VAL A 5 60.47 -21.86 40.58
CA VAL A 5 60.19 -20.43 40.52
C VAL A 5 59.85 -20.01 39.08
N HIS A 6 60.59 -20.49 38.09
CA HIS A 6 60.30 -20.19 36.67
C HIS A 6 58.95 -20.76 36.20
N GLN A 7 58.58 -21.98 36.61
CA GLN A 7 57.27 -22.55 36.30
C GLN A 7 56.12 -21.76 36.95
N LEU A 8 56.30 -21.30 38.18
CA LEU A 8 55.31 -20.47 38.86
C LEU A 8 55.18 -19.11 38.17
N GLN A 9 56.30 -18.50 37.76
CA GLN A 9 56.30 -17.23 37.03
C GLN A 9 55.50 -17.34 35.73
N SER A 10 55.77 -18.35 34.90
CA SER A 10 55.03 -18.55 33.64
C SER A 10 53.52 -18.76 33.86
N LYS A 11 53.12 -19.45 34.93
CA LYS A 11 51.71 -19.60 35.31
C LYS A 11 51.09 -18.28 35.76
N VAL A 12 51.82 -17.46 36.51
CA VAL A 12 51.37 -16.13 36.93
C VAL A 12 51.20 -15.23 35.71
N ASP A 13 52.14 -15.24 34.79
CA ASP A 13 52.10 -14.42 33.56
C ASP A 13 50.89 -14.81 32.69
N SER A 14 50.68 -16.11 32.46
CA SER A 14 49.52 -16.61 31.70
C SER A 14 48.17 -16.26 32.36
N LYS A 15 48.08 -16.35 33.69
CA LYS A 15 46.88 -15.92 34.43
C LYS A 15 46.68 -14.41 34.34
N THR A 16 47.76 -13.63 34.38
CA THR A 16 47.72 -12.17 34.27
C THR A 16 47.22 -11.74 32.90
N GLU A 17 47.74 -12.34 31.82
CA GLU A 17 47.27 -12.11 30.46
C GLU A 17 45.78 -12.45 30.30
N THR A 18 45.34 -13.56 30.91
CA THR A 18 43.92 -13.96 30.90
C THR A 18 43.04 -12.94 31.61
N ILE A 19 43.47 -12.43 32.78
CA ILE A 19 42.74 -11.39 33.53
C ILE A 19 42.65 -10.10 32.71
N VAL A 20 43.73 -9.69 32.05
CA VAL A 20 43.74 -8.48 31.19
C VAL A 20 42.77 -8.64 30.02
N ARG A 21 42.77 -9.79 29.36
CA ARG A 21 41.83 -10.05 28.25
C ARG A 21 40.38 -10.02 28.75
N LEU A 22 40.07 -10.73 29.83
CA LEU A 22 38.72 -10.72 30.42
C LEU A 22 38.29 -9.31 30.87
N GLY A 23 39.22 -8.49 31.35
CA GLY A 23 38.97 -7.09 31.69
C GLY A 23 38.56 -6.26 30.47
N LYS A 24 39.25 -6.43 29.34
CA LYS A 24 38.89 -5.77 28.07
C LYS A 24 37.55 -6.25 27.54
N ASP A 25 37.30 -7.57 27.54
CA ASP A 25 36.03 -8.13 27.10
C ASP A 25 34.87 -7.58 27.97
N LEU A 26 35.06 -7.50 29.29
CA LEU A 26 34.08 -6.92 30.21
C LEU A 26 33.83 -5.43 29.91
N GLU A 27 34.86 -4.65 29.62
CA GLU A 27 34.73 -3.24 29.24
C GLU A 27 33.93 -3.09 27.94
N THR A 28 34.24 -3.88 26.90
CA THR A 28 33.50 -3.86 25.64
C THR A 28 32.02 -4.21 25.83
N LEU A 29 31.71 -5.24 26.63
CA LEU A 29 30.33 -5.60 26.95
C LEU A 29 29.60 -4.52 27.76
N GLN A 30 30.30 -3.78 28.63
CA GLN A 30 29.72 -2.67 29.36
C GLN A 30 29.33 -1.52 28.43
N ASP A 31 30.17 -1.20 27.44
CA ASP A 31 29.87 -0.15 26.47
C ASP A 31 28.75 -0.55 25.50
N GLU A 32 28.74 -1.80 25.03
CA GLU A 32 27.60 -2.34 24.27
C GLU A 32 26.30 -2.25 25.06
N ASN A 33 26.31 -2.57 26.35
CA ASN A 33 25.14 -2.47 27.23
C ASN A 33 24.67 -1.02 27.38
N ARG A 34 25.58 -0.05 27.53
CA ARG A 34 25.25 1.39 27.55
C ARG A 34 24.59 1.83 26.24
N MET A 35 25.13 1.39 25.10
CA MET A 35 24.58 1.69 23.77
C MET A 35 23.19 1.09 23.57
N ILE A 36 22.99 -0.16 23.98
CA ILE A 36 21.68 -0.83 23.92
C ILE A 36 20.66 -0.09 24.78
N LYS A 37 21.03 0.33 26.01
CA LYS A 37 20.15 1.12 26.88
C LYS A 37 19.76 2.46 26.24
N ALA A 38 20.72 3.18 25.66
CA ALA A 38 20.45 4.44 24.97
C ALA A 38 19.49 4.26 23.77
N ARG A 39 19.70 3.18 23.00
CA ARG A 39 18.81 2.82 21.88
C ARG A 39 17.41 2.45 22.36
N SER A 40 17.30 1.68 23.44
CA SER A 40 16.02 1.31 24.06
C SER A 40 15.21 2.54 24.48
N LEU A 41 15.84 3.49 25.19
CA LEU A 41 15.19 4.74 25.61
C LEU A 41 14.73 5.60 24.43
N THR A 42 15.47 5.56 23.32
CA THR A 42 15.10 6.28 22.10
C THR A 42 13.88 5.64 21.43
N LEU A 43 13.85 4.30 21.37
CA LEU A 43 12.71 3.55 20.83
C LEU A 43 11.45 3.75 21.68
N GLU A 44 11.58 3.79 23.00
CA GLU A 44 10.48 4.03 23.94
C GLU A 44 9.83 5.41 23.68
N ARG A 45 10.62 6.48 23.59
CA ARG A 45 10.11 7.82 23.23
C ARG A 45 9.49 7.88 21.83
N ASN A 46 10.01 7.10 20.87
CA ASN A 46 9.43 7.03 19.53
C ASN A 46 8.07 6.33 19.57
N LEU A 47 7.95 5.25 20.34
CA LEU A 47 6.70 4.53 20.54
C LEU A 47 5.65 5.44 21.17
N GLU A 48 5.97 6.15 22.24
CA GLU A 48 5.06 7.11 22.89
C GLU A 48 4.55 8.18 21.91
N ARG A 49 5.42 8.71 21.04
CA ARG A 49 5.02 9.68 20.01
C ARG A 49 4.03 9.09 19.00
N VAL A 50 4.30 7.87 18.54
CA VAL A 50 3.41 7.16 17.60
C VAL A 50 2.07 6.85 18.27
N GLU A 51 2.06 6.43 19.53
CA GLU A 51 0.83 6.18 20.28
C GLU A 51 -0.03 7.43 20.41
N MET A 52 0.57 8.59 20.70
CA MET A 52 -0.13 9.88 20.71
C MET A 52 -0.72 10.25 19.34
N GLU A 53 0.02 10.03 18.25
CA GLU A 53 -0.50 10.27 16.89
C GLU A 53 -1.68 9.35 16.57
N VAL A 54 -1.60 8.06 16.91
CA VAL A 54 -2.70 7.11 16.74
C VAL A 54 -3.94 7.56 17.51
N HIS A 55 -3.78 8.01 18.76
CA HIS A 55 -4.89 8.54 19.55
C HIS A 55 -5.54 9.77 18.91
N LYS A 56 -4.72 10.68 18.35
CA LYS A 56 -5.21 11.85 17.61
C LYS A 56 -6.01 11.45 16.36
N TYR A 57 -5.52 10.49 15.58
CA TYR A 57 -6.25 10.01 14.40
C TYR A 57 -7.55 9.30 14.77
N ALA A 58 -7.57 8.52 15.84
CA ALA A 58 -8.78 7.87 16.34
C ALA A 58 -9.83 8.89 16.78
N ALA A 59 -9.43 9.97 17.47
CA ALA A 59 -10.33 11.07 17.83
C ALA A 59 -10.90 11.76 16.59
N ASN A 60 -10.05 12.11 15.62
CA ASN A 60 -10.49 12.72 14.36
C ASN A 60 -11.47 11.83 13.58
N GLU A 61 -11.25 10.52 13.56
CA GLU A 61 -12.15 9.57 12.90
C GLU A 61 -13.55 9.57 13.54
N ILE A 62 -13.61 9.63 14.87
CA ILE A 62 -14.87 9.72 15.62
C ILE A 62 -15.60 11.03 15.30
N ASP A 63 -14.88 12.15 15.26
CA ASP A 63 -15.45 13.46 14.95
C ASP A 63 -16.04 13.50 13.53
N ILE A 64 -15.29 12.99 12.52
CA ILE A 64 -15.76 12.90 11.14
C ILE A 64 -16.98 11.98 11.02
N LYS A 65 -16.97 10.82 11.70
CA LYS A 65 -18.14 9.92 11.71
C LYS A 65 -19.35 10.59 12.33
N THR A 66 -19.16 11.39 13.37
CA THR A 66 -20.23 12.08 14.07
C THR A 66 -20.80 13.22 13.23
N SER A 67 -19.94 14.04 12.59
CA SER A 67 -20.37 15.11 11.69
C SER A 67 -21.13 14.56 10.49
N PHE A 68 -20.63 13.50 9.86
CA PHE A 68 -21.29 12.84 8.73
C PHE A 68 -22.66 12.26 9.12
N LYS A 69 -22.78 11.62 10.29
CA LYS A 69 -24.08 11.12 10.79
C LYS A 69 -25.07 12.26 11.00
N LEU A 70 -24.62 13.38 11.55
CA LEU A 70 -25.47 14.54 11.78
C LEU A 70 -25.94 15.19 10.47
N GLU A 71 -25.04 15.36 9.51
CA GLU A 71 -25.37 15.91 8.19
C GLU A 71 -26.32 14.99 7.42
N LYS A 72 -26.05 13.68 7.44
CA LYS A 72 -26.96 12.67 6.88
C LYS A 72 -28.35 12.78 7.49
N GLN A 73 -28.46 12.92 8.81
CA GLN A 73 -29.76 13.07 9.47
C GLN A 73 -30.48 14.34 9.02
N LYS A 74 -29.78 15.48 8.98
CA LYS A 74 -30.35 16.75 8.50
C LYS A 74 -30.90 16.64 7.08
N LEU A 75 -30.14 16.02 6.17
CA LEU A 75 -30.59 15.82 4.79
C LEU A 75 -31.80 14.87 4.71
N MET A 76 -31.86 13.83 5.55
CA MET A 76 -33.06 12.98 5.62
C MET A 76 -34.29 13.74 6.10
N ASP A 77 -34.14 14.59 7.13
CA ASP A 77 -35.22 15.42 7.67
C ASP A 77 -35.71 16.45 6.63
N GLU A 78 -34.78 17.04 5.86
CA GLU A 78 -35.10 17.96 4.77
C GLU A 78 -35.85 17.26 3.63
N ILE A 79 -35.40 16.08 3.20
CA ILE A 79 -36.10 15.27 2.19
C ILE A 79 -37.52 14.94 2.65
N GLU A 80 -37.71 14.60 3.93
CA GLU A 80 -39.03 14.30 4.45
C GLU A 80 -39.94 15.54 4.48
N THR A 81 -39.39 16.69 4.83
CA THR A 81 -40.10 17.97 4.80
C THR A 81 -40.53 18.32 3.38
N LEU A 82 -39.62 18.26 2.41
CA LEU A 82 -39.93 18.52 1.00
C LEU A 82 -40.96 17.54 0.42
N ARG A 83 -40.97 16.28 0.86
CA ARG A 83 -42.00 15.31 0.48
C ARG A 83 -43.38 15.69 1.01
N LYS A 84 -43.46 16.18 2.25
CA LYS A 84 -44.73 16.67 2.84
C LYS A 84 -45.23 17.89 2.07
N ASP A 85 -44.36 18.85 1.78
CA ASP A 85 -44.71 20.05 1.03
C ASP A 85 -45.17 19.72 -0.40
N LEU A 86 -44.46 18.81 -1.08
CA LEU A 86 -44.87 18.32 -2.40
C LEU A 86 -46.25 17.66 -2.36
N SER A 87 -46.52 16.83 -1.35
CA SER A 87 -47.83 16.20 -1.17
C SER A 87 -48.93 17.25 -0.93
N ALA A 88 -48.67 18.27 -0.13
CA ALA A 88 -49.62 19.35 0.15
C ALA A 88 -49.93 20.18 -1.12
N ALA A 89 -48.90 20.52 -1.90
CA ALA A 89 -49.07 21.21 -3.18
C ALA A 89 -49.85 20.37 -4.19
N GLN A 90 -49.68 19.03 -4.19
CA GLN A 90 -50.46 18.13 -5.04
C GLN A 90 -51.93 18.10 -4.65
N THR A 91 -52.26 18.10 -3.35
CA THR A 91 -53.65 18.13 -2.89
C THR A 91 -54.32 19.47 -3.24
N GLU A 92 -53.63 20.59 -3.02
CA GLU A 92 -54.15 21.92 -3.40
C GLU A 92 -54.39 22.03 -4.90
N ASN A 93 -53.48 21.52 -5.73
CA ASN A 93 -53.64 21.50 -7.19
C ASN A 93 -54.84 20.64 -7.63
N ALA A 94 -55.10 19.52 -6.94
CA ALA A 94 -56.27 18.68 -7.20
C ALA A 94 -57.58 19.41 -6.86
N GLU A 95 -57.61 20.13 -5.74
CA GLU A 95 -58.76 20.95 -5.32
C GLU A 95 -59.03 22.09 -6.32
N LEU A 96 -58.01 22.85 -6.71
CA LEU A 96 -58.12 23.91 -7.71
C LEU A 96 -58.59 23.38 -9.08
N LYS A 97 -58.15 22.18 -9.46
CA LYS A 97 -58.65 21.51 -10.68
C LYS A 97 -60.13 21.16 -10.57
N ALA A 98 -60.59 20.69 -9.41
CA ALA A 98 -61.99 20.39 -9.18
C ALA A 98 -62.85 21.67 -9.23
N GLU A 99 -62.43 22.74 -8.55
CA GLU A 99 -63.10 24.04 -8.57
C GLU A 99 -63.19 24.60 -10.00
N LYS A 100 -62.10 24.52 -10.78
CA LYS A 100 -62.10 24.91 -12.20
C LYS A 100 -63.16 24.14 -13.00
N ILE A 101 -63.31 22.84 -12.78
CA ILE A 101 -64.31 22.03 -13.48
C ILE A 101 -65.72 22.48 -13.12
N ASP A 102 -65.99 22.77 -11.85
CA ASP A 102 -67.31 23.22 -11.41
C ASP A 102 -67.66 24.61 -11.95
N LEU A 103 -66.73 25.56 -11.90
CA LEU A 103 -66.90 26.88 -12.54
C LEU A 103 -67.15 26.78 -14.05
N GLN A 104 -66.51 25.83 -14.73
CA GLN A 104 -66.78 25.56 -16.15
C GLN A 104 -68.20 25.04 -16.38
N LYS A 105 -68.75 24.21 -15.49
CA LYS A 105 -70.15 23.75 -15.57
C LYS A 105 -71.10 24.92 -15.36
N ASP A 106 -70.85 25.76 -14.36
CA ASP A 106 -71.67 26.94 -14.08
C ASP A 106 -71.66 27.92 -15.25
N CYS A 107 -70.49 28.19 -15.85
CA CYS A 107 -70.38 29.00 -17.07
C CYS A 107 -71.24 28.44 -18.21
N LYS A 108 -71.26 27.12 -18.41
CA LYS A 108 -72.11 26.46 -19.42
C LYS A 108 -73.59 26.66 -19.11
N LEU A 109 -74.01 26.50 -17.85
CA LEU A 109 -75.39 26.73 -17.42
C LEU A 109 -75.81 28.19 -17.62
N PHE A 110 -74.96 29.16 -17.28
CA PHE A 110 -75.22 30.57 -17.52
C PHE A 110 -75.37 30.88 -19.01
N ARG A 111 -74.47 30.36 -19.86
CA ARG A 111 -74.59 30.50 -21.33
C ARG A 111 -75.90 29.94 -21.86
N GLN A 112 -76.34 28.78 -21.38
CA GLN A 112 -77.62 28.18 -21.77
C GLN A 112 -78.83 29.01 -21.32
N ARG A 113 -78.81 29.56 -20.09
CA ARG A 113 -79.88 30.44 -19.59
C ARG A 113 -79.98 31.71 -20.43
N ILE A 114 -78.85 32.36 -20.72
CA ILE A 114 -78.80 33.54 -21.57
C ILE A 114 -79.41 33.23 -22.94
N ALA A 115 -78.97 32.15 -23.60
CA ALA A 115 -79.51 31.74 -24.90
C ALA A 115 -81.03 31.49 -24.87
N LYS A 116 -81.57 30.88 -23.80
CA LYS A 116 -83.01 30.69 -23.62
C LYS A 116 -83.77 32.01 -23.49
N PHE A 117 -83.24 32.95 -22.69
CA PHE A 117 -83.84 34.27 -22.52
C PHE A 117 -83.85 35.06 -23.82
N GLU A 118 -82.75 35.03 -24.58
CA GLU A 118 -82.66 35.69 -25.88
C GLU A 118 -83.72 35.15 -26.85
N VAL A 119 -83.84 33.82 -27.01
CA VAL A 119 -84.86 33.21 -27.88
C VAL A 119 -86.29 33.56 -27.45
N HIS A 120 -86.56 33.56 -26.15
CA HIS A 120 -87.88 33.93 -25.61
C HIS A 120 -88.20 35.41 -25.84
N PHE A 121 -87.21 36.29 -25.69
CA PHE A 121 -87.37 37.73 -25.90
C PHE A 121 -87.68 38.08 -27.36
N TYR A 122 -87.05 37.39 -28.32
CA TYR A 122 -87.30 37.61 -29.76
C TYR A 122 -88.55 36.88 -30.32
N SER A 123 -89.20 36.01 -29.55
CA SER A 123 -90.41 35.28 -29.98
C SER A 123 -91.73 35.96 -29.60
N ILE A 124 -91.70 37.11 -28.91
CA ILE A 124 -92.90 37.87 -28.53
C ILE A 124 -93.23 38.88 -29.64
N PRO A 125 -94.41 38.81 -30.30
CA PRO A 125 -94.81 39.79 -31.31
C PRO A 125 -94.97 41.18 -30.69
N LEU A 126 -94.28 42.15 -31.27
CA LEU A 126 -94.22 43.55 -30.85
C LEU A 126 -95.54 44.31 -31.14
N THR A 127 -96.67 43.89 -30.55
CA THR A 127 -97.95 44.60 -30.76
C THR A 127 -98.87 44.77 -29.55
N LYS A 128 -98.56 44.28 -28.35
CA LYS A 128 -99.44 44.51 -27.17
C LYS A 128 -98.65 44.57 -25.87
N SER A 129 -98.28 45.77 -25.41
CA SER A 129 -98.28 46.20 -23.99
C SER A 129 -97.35 47.42 -23.71
N LEU A 130 -97.58 48.55 -24.40
CA LEU A 130 -97.10 49.86 -23.95
C LEU A 130 -98.29 50.83 -23.81
N SER A 131 -99.29 50.46 -23.02
CA SER A 131 -100.41 51.36 -22.72
C SER A 131 -100.87 51.39 -21.26
N ASN A 132 -100.22 50.68 -20.33
CA ASN A 132 -100.59 50.72 -18.92
C ASN A 132 -99.32 50.64 -18.07
N ILE A 133 -98.90 51.77 -17.52
CA ILE A 133 -98.43 51.99 -16.13
C ILE A 133 -98.14 53.50 -16.04
N ALA A 134 -99.22 54.25 -15.82
CA ALA A 134 -99.18 55.56 -15.17
C ALA A 134 -100.20 55.45 -14.02
N ASN A 135 -99.83 55.99 -12.86
CA ASN A 135 -100.61 56.17 -11.62
C ASN A 135 -100.74 54.96 -10.67
N LEU A 136 -100.02 55.04 -9.53
CA LEU A 136 -100.63 54.97 -8.20
C LEU A 136 -99.63 55.42 -7.11
N GLU A 137 -100.10 56.31 -6.23
CA GLU A 137 -99.41 57.03 -5.16
C GLU A 137 -99.16 56.18 -3.88
N SER A 138 -98.06 56.50 -3.16
CA SER A 138 -97.77 56.63 -1.69
C SER A 138 -98.60 55.89 -0.60
N PRO A 139 -98.12 55.69 0.68
CA PRO A 139 -97.13 56.51 1.43
C PRO A 139 -96.17 55.85 2.48
N CYS A 140 -95.17 56.66 2.93
CA CYS A 140 -94.51 56.76 4.28
C CYS A 140 -93.68 55.57 4.84
N THR A 141 -92.56 55.68 5.59
CA THR A 141 -91.75 56.71 6.32
C THR A 141 -90.45 56.01 6.74
N SER A 142 -89.22 56.56 6.61
CA SER A 142 -88.36 57.34 7.56
C SER A 142 -86.94 56.72 7.45
N LYS A 143 -85.76 57.36 7.53
CA LYS A 143 -85.26 58.67 7.98
C LYS A 143 -83.78 58.82 7.51
N GLU A 144 -83.36 60.07 7.23
CA GLU A 144 -82.07 60.76 7.55
C GLU A 144 -80.73 60.07 7.11
N ASP A 145 -79.70 60.73 6.54
CA ASP A 145 -79.37 62.16 6.49
C ASP A 145 -78.18 62.47 5.52
N THR A 146 -78.17 63.68 4.95
CA THR A 146 -77.00 64.54 4.55
C THR A 146 -76.05 64.07 3.41
N THR A 147 -75.58 64.84 2.40
CA THR A 147 -75.44 66.29 2.12
C THR A 147 -75.09 66.51 0.63
N SER A 148 -75.87 67.32 -0.11
CA SER A 148 -75.57 68.64 -0.75
C SER A 148 -74.51 68.76 -1.88
N LEU A 149 -74.97 69.16 -3.09
CA LEU A 149 -74.59 70.34 -3.92
C LEU A 149 -74.98 70.10 -5.41
N ARG A 150 -76.13 70.58 -5.90
CA ARG A 150 -76.42 71.91 -6.54
C ARG A 150 -76.00 72.02 -8.02
N GLY A 151 -76.99 72.09 -8.92
CA GLY A 151 -76.97 73.05 -10.04
C GLY A 151 -77.53 72.67 -11.43
N LYS A 152 -78.77 73.12 -11.70
CA LYS A 152 -79.29 73.75 -12.94
C LYS A 152 -79.62 72.95 -14.22
N SER A 153 -80.94 72.76 -14.40
CA SER A 153 -81.85 73.28 -15.45
C SER A 153 -81.77 72.90 -16.93
N SER A 154 -82.99 72.66 -17.43
CA SER A 154 -83.61 73.02 -18.73
C SER A 154 -83.76 71.95 -19.81
N GLU A 155 -84.96 71.98 -20.37
CA GLU A 155 -85.70 71.03 -21.17
C GLU A 155 -85.23 70.87 -22.63
N ASP A 156 -85.48 69.66 -23.14
CA ASP A 156 -86.09 69.34 -24.43
C ASP A 156 -85.32 69.66 -25.74
N THR A 157 -84.80 68.61 -26.38
CA THR A 157 -85.23 68.14 -27.71
C THR A 157 -84.29 67.04 -28.23
N GLY A 158 -84.85 66.04 -28.93
CA GLY A 158 -84.10 65.28 -29.92
C GLY A 158 -83.65 63.88 -29.49
N ALA A 159 -84.56 62.93 -29.65
CA ALA A 159 -84.29 61.50 -29.70
C ALA A 159 -83.25 61.18 -30.80
N ASP A 160 -81.99 60.97 -30.43
CA ASP A 160 -81.02 60.21 -31.26
C ASP A 160 -79.75 59.74 -30.49
N GLY A 161 -79.85 59.58 -29.17
CA GLY A 161 -78.71 59.28 -28.30
C GLY A 161 -78.59 57.83 -27.81
N LEU A 162 -79.68 57.06 -27.78
CA LEU A 162 -79.71 55.75 -27.10
C LEU A 162 -78.99 54.63 -27.87
N GLY A 163 -78.79 54.77 -29.19
CA GLY A 163 -78.00 53.83 -29.99
C GLY A 163 -76.48 53.97 -29.82
N LYS A 164 -75.98 55.08 -29.29
CA LYS A 164 -74.53 55.29 -29.06
C LYS A 164 -74.07 54.78 -27.69
N TYR A 165 -74.90 54.83 -26.66
CA TYR A 165 -74.54 54.31 -25.33
C TYR A 165 -74.70 52.78 -25.24
N GLU A 166 -75.63 52.18 -25.98
CA GLU A 166 -75.72 50.71 -26.02
C GLU A 166 -74.57 50.07 -26.81
N LYS A 167 -74.02 50.78 -27.80
CA LYS A 167 -72.81 50.38 -28.52
C LYS A 167 -71.53 50.57 -27.70
N LEU A 168 -71.44 51.63 -26.89
CA LEU A 168 -70.32 51.87 -25.98
C LEU A 168 -70.28 50.92 -24.76
N TYR A 169 -71.44 50.44 -24.26
CA TYR A 169 -71.47 49.46 -23.17
C TYR A 169 -71.40 47.99 -23.64
N LYS A 170 -71.69 47.68 -24.91
CA LYS A 170 -71.46 46.35 -25.50
C LYS A 170 -70.07 46.19 -26.10
N GLU A 171 -69.42 47.26 -26.57
CA GLU A 171 -68.09 47.17 -27.18
C GLU A 171 -66.92 47.47 -26.20
N SER A 172 -67.17 47.90 -24.96
CA SER A 172 -66.06 48.30 -24.05
C SER A 172 -66.17 47.95 -22.55
N PRO A 173 -66.63 46.74 -22.15
CA PRO A 173 -66.19 46.09 -20.90
C PRO A 173 -65.35 44.84 -21.17
N GLY A 174 -65.57 44.17 -22.31
CA GLY A 174 -64.79 43.02 -22.75
C GLY A 174 -63.35 43.40 -23.09
N SER A 175 -63.14 44.58 -23.68
CA SER A 175 -61.79 45.06 -24.03
C SER A 175 -60.96 45.39 -22.78
N PHE A 176 -61.51 46.11 -21.80
CA PHE A 176 -60.80 46.43 -20.54
C PHE A 176 -60.59 45.21 -19.65
N ARG A 177 -61.57 44.32 -19.53
CA ARG A 177 -61.42 43.07 -18.76
C ARG A 177 -60.44 42.10 -19.44
N SER A 178 -60.50 41.99 -20.77
CA SER A 178 -59.53 41.22 -21.55
C SER A 178 -58.12 41.82 -21.48
N LEU A 179 -57.98 43.14 -21.47
CA LEU A 179 -56.69 43.81 -21.26
C LEU A 179 -56.17 43.55 -19.85
N PHE A 180 -57.03 43.64 -18.83
CA PHE A 180 -56.64 43.38 -17.45
C PHE A 180 -56.23 41.91 -17.24
N GLU A 181 -57.00 40.94 -17.74
CA GLU A 181 -56.63 39.52 -17.72
C GLU A 181 -55.39 39.23 -18.57
N SER A 182 -55.22 39.89 -19.71
CA SER A 182 -54.02 39.75 -20.54
C SER A 182 -52.78 40.29 -19.84
N VAL A 183 -52.88 41.46 -19.19
CA VAL A 183 -51.79 42.05 -18.40
C VAL A 183 -51.47 41.19 -17.18
N GLN A 184 -52.49 40.67 -16.49
CA GLN A 184 -52.29 39.82 -15.31
C GLN A 184 -51.70 38.45 -15.67
N ASN A 185 -52.15 37.83 -16.76
CA ASN A 185 -51.54 36.60 -17.29
C ASN A 185 -50.11 36.84 -17.81
N SER A 186 -49.86 38.00 -18.44
CA SER A 186 -48.52 38.41 -18.84
C SER A 186 -47.61 38.58 -17.61
N HIS A 187 -48.10 39.19 -16.54
CA HIS A 187 -47.34 39.37 -15.29
C HIS A 187 -47.03 38.03 -14.61
N ILE A 188 -47.99 37.11 -14.52
CA ILE A 188 -47.78 35.76 -13.97
C ILE A 188 -46.77 34.99 -14.82
N THR A 189 -46.86 35.09 -16.15
CA THR A 189 -45.93 34.41 -17.08
C THR A 189 -44.51 34.96 -16.94
N VAL A 190 -44.35 36.28 -16.83
CA VAL A 190 -43.04 36.92 -16.62
C VAL A 190 -42.46 36.57 -15.25
N HIS A 191 -43.29 36.55 -14.20
CA HIS A 191 -42.85 36.17 -12.85
C HIS A 191 -42.43 34.69 -12.78
N MET A 192 -43.21 33.79 -13.38
CA MET A 192 -42.86 32.37 -13.53
C MET A 192 -41.57 32.19 -14.34
N GLY A 193 -41.40 32.96 -15.43
CA GLY A 193 -40.19 32.95 -16.25
C GLY A 193 -38.95 33.46 -15.49
N LEU A 194 -39.08 34.53 -14.71
CA LEU A 194 -38.01 35.07 -13.86
C LEU A 194 -37.64 34.11 -12.73
N MET A 195 -38.63 33.52 -12.06
CA MET A 195 -38.41 32.52 -11.01
C MET A 195 -37.72 31.27 -11.57
N GLY A 196 -38.16 30.79 -12.73
CA GLY A 196 -37.50 29.69 -13.45
C GLY A 196 -36.07 30.02 -13.88
N CYS A 197 -35.82 31.25 -14.36
CA CYS A 197 -34.46 31.71 -14.69
C CYS A 197 -33.56 31.81 -13.45
N PHE A 198 -34.10 32.24 -12.30
CA PHE A 198 -33.35 32.31 -11.04
C PHE A 198 -32.98 30.91 -10.55
N GLN A 199 -33.95 29.97 -10.56
CA GLN A 199 -33.70 28.58 -10.20
C GLN A 199 -32.69 27.92 -11.15
N PHE A 200 -32.78 28.18 -12.46
CA PHE A 200 -31.84 27.66 -13.44
C PHE A 200 -30.41 28.14 -13.15
N LYS A 201 -30.22 29.44 -12.87
CA LYS A 201 -28.91 30.00 -12.51
C LYS A 201 -28.37 29.44 -11.19
N GLN A 202 -29.26 29.22 -10.22
CA GLN A 202 -28.87 28.59 -8.96
C GLN A 202 -28.36 27.16 -9.19
N ILE A 203 -29.12 26.34 -9.94
CA ILE A 203 -28.72 24.97 -10.29
C ILE A 203 -27.42 24.95 -11.09
N GLU A 204 -27.23 25.91 -12.00
CA GLU A 204 -25.99 26.03 -12.78
C GLU A 204 -24.77 26.32 -11.90
N THR A 205 -24.94 27.15 -10.87
CA THR A 205 -23.90 27.48 -9.89
C THR A 205 -23.59 26.29 -8.97
N ASP A 206 -24.64 25.62 -8.48
CA ASP A 206 -24.52 24.42 -7.66
C ASP A 206 -23.82 23.30 -8.43
N LEU A 207 -24.16 23.13 -9.71
CA LEU A 207 -23.52 22.15 -10.60
C LEU A 207 -22.03 22.44 -10.77
N HIS A 208 -21.63 23.69 -11.01
CA HIS A 208 -20.22 24.06 -11.08
C HIS A 208 -19.48 23.78 -9.78
N THR A 209 -20.11 24.08 -8.64
CA THR A 209 -19.53 23.83 -7.31
C THR A 209 -19.32 22.33 -7.07
N VAL A 210 -20.34 21.52 -7.38
CA VAL A 210 -20.27 20.05 -7.25
C VAL A 210 -19.23 19.45 -8.19
N LEU A 211 -19.08 19.98 -9.41
CA LEU A 211 -18.04 19.53 -10.34
C LEU A 211 -16.63 19.85 -9.82
N GLY A 212 -16.41 21.03 -9.23
CA GLY A 212 -15.13 21.38 -8.59
C GLY A 212 -14.79 20.44 -7.44
N ILE A 213 -15.74 20.22 -6.53
CA ILE A 213 -15.56 19.28 -5.40
C ILE A 213 -15.27 17.86 -5.92
N LYS A 214 -15.96 17.42 -6.97
CA LYS A 214 -15.71 16.12 -7.59
C LYS A 214 -14.27 16.02 -8.13
N GLU A 215 -13.76 17.05 -8.79
CA GLU A 215 -12.39 17.06 -9.30
C GLU A 215 -11.36 16.96 -8.17
N GLU A 216 -11.56 17.70 -7.07
CA GLU A 216 -10.72 17.61 -5.87
C GLU A 216 -10.73 16.20 -5.27
N LEU A 217 -11.91 15.58 -5.12
CA LEU A 217 -12.04 14.21 -4.61
C LEU A 217 -11.38 13.19 -5.53
N VAL A 218 -11.44 13.38 -6.86
CA VAL A 218 -10.75 12.51 -7.83
C VAL A 218 -9.23 12.63 -7.67
N MET A 219 -8.70 13.84 -7.52
CA MET A 219 -7.27 14.06 -7.27
C MET A 219 -6.81 13.41 -5.96
N GLU A 220 -7.60 13.54 -4.89
CA GLU A 220 -7.29 12.92 -3.60
C GLU A 220 -7.34 11.39 -3.69
N ARG A 221 -8.35 10.82 -4.36
CA ARG A 221 -8.45 9.39 -4.64
C ARG A 221 -7.22 8.88 -5.39
N ASP A 222 -6.79 9.58 -6.44
CA ASP A 222 -5.62 9.19 -7.23
C ASP A 222 -4.33 9.23 -6.40
N ALA A 223 -4.17 10.23 -5.53
CA ALA A 223 -3.04 10.31 -4.60
C ALA A 223 -3.04 9.15 -3.58
N LEU A 224 -4.22 8.79 -3.05
CA LEU A 224 -4.36 7.67 -2.13
C LEU A 224 -4.08 6.33 -2.82
N VAL A 225 -4.55 6.12 -4.05
CA VAL A 225 -4.26 4.91 -4.84
C VAL A 225 -2.75 4.76 -5.02
N LYS A 226 -2.05 5.81 -5.44
CA LYS A 226 -0.58 5.78 -5.58
C LYS A 226 0.13 5.47 -4.26
N LYS A 227 -0.39 6.00 -3.14
CA LYS A 227 0.16 5.72 -1.81
C LYS A 227 -0.02 4.25 -1.44
N VAL A 228 -1.20 3.68 -1.71
CA VAL A 228 -1.49 2.25 -1.48
C VAL A 228 -0.60 1.37 -2.35
N GLU A 229 -0.43 1.68 -3.64
CA GLU A 229 0.46 0.93 -4.54
C GLU A 229 1.92 0.93 -4.04
N ARG A 230 2.44 2.10 -3.63
CA ARG A 230 3.78 2.20 -3.06
C ARG A 230 3.93 1.37 -1.79
N LEU A 231 3.01 1.52 -0.85
CA LEU A 231 3.05 0.78 0.42
C LEU A 231 2.87 -0.72 0.22
N SER A 232 2.02 -1.14 -0.72
CA SER A 232 1.84 -2.54 -1.10
C SER A 232 3.12 -3.13 -1.68
N THR A 233 3.83 -2.35 -2.50
CA THR A 233 5.14 -2.72 -3.06
C THR A 233 6.16 -2.86 -1.94
N GLU A 234 6.28 -1.88 -1.03
CA GLU A 234 7.19 -1.94 0.12
C GLU A 234 6.87 -3.11 1.05
N MET A 235 5.60 -3.37 1.34
CA MET A 235 5.15 -4.51 2.13
C MET A 235 5.51 -5.83 1.45
N SER A 236 5.35 -5.91 0.13
CA SER A 236 5.75 -7.10 -0.63
C SER A 236 7.27 -7.33 -0.56
N PHE A 237 8.07 -6.27 -0.60
CA PHE A 237 9.52 -6.35 -0.39
C PHE A 237 9.89 -6.79 1.03
N LEU A 238 9.17 -6.31 2.05
CA LEU A 238 9.42 -6.69 3.45
C LEU A 238 9.00 -8.14 3.75
N LEU A 239 7.84 -8.57 3.24
CA LEU A 239 7.28 -9.90 3.51
C LEU A 239 7.97 -11.00 2.70
N ASN A 240 8.26 -10.76 1.42
CA ASN A 240 8.86 -11.76 0.55
C ASN A 240 10.40 -11.66 0.50
N GLY A 241 10.98 -10.62 1.11
CA GLY A 241 12.37 -10.23 0.91
C GLY A 241 12.61 -9.68 -0.50
N ASP A 242 13.70 -8.93 -0.70
CA ASP A 242 14.16 -8.64 -2.06
C ASP A 242 14.65 -9.96 -2.67
N PRO A 243 14.04 -10.48 -3.75
CA PRO A 243 14.45 -11.75 -4.35
C PRO A 243 15.91 -11.72 -4.82
N ARG A 244 16.49 -10.55 -5.10
CA ARG A 244 17.92 -10.43 -5.40
C ARG A 244 18.76 -10.61 -4.14
N ARG A 245 18.36 -9.99 -3.04
CA ARG A 245 19.04 -10.08 -1.75
C ARG A 245 18.94 -11.50 -1.16
N VAL A 246 17.79 -12.15 -1.28
CA VAL A 246 17.61 -13.54 -0.85
C VAL A 246 18.50 -14.49 -1.68
N ALA A 247 18.64 -14.26 -2.98
CA ALA A 247 19.54 -15.03 -3.83
C ALA A 247 21.02 -14.79 -3.46
N GLU A 248 21.43 -13.53 -3.24
CA GLU A 248 22.78 -13.17 -2.81
C GLU A 248 23.14 -13.75 -1.41
N ASP A 249 22.20 -13.68 -0.47
CA ASP A 249 22.35 -14.26 0.87
C ASP A 249 22.46 -15.80 0.79
N LEU A 250 21.66 -16.44 -0.06
CA LEU A 250 21.71 -17.89 -0.30
C LEU A 250 23.05 -18.31 -0.92
N ASP A 251 23.53 -17.61 -1.94
CA ASP A 251 24.83 -17.89 -2.57
C ASP A 251 25.98 -17.73 -1.56
N THR A 252 25.91 -16.72 -0.71
CA THR A 252 26.89 -16.49 0.37
C THR A 252 26.88 -17.65 1.37
N LEU A 253 25.70 -18.09 1.83
CA LEU A 253 25.55 -19.23 2.73
C LEU A 253 26.03 -20.55 2.08
N VAL A 254 25.77 -20.75 0.80
CA VAL A 254 26.25 -21.93 0.06
C VAL A 254 27.77 -21.93 -0.05
N ALA A 255 28.38 -20.77 -0.31
CA ALA A 255 29.84 -20.62 -0.35
C ALA A 255 30.46 -20.89 1.03
N GLU A 256 29.88 -20.35 2.10
CA GLU A 256 30.32 -20.61 3.47
C GLU A 256 30.18 -22.09 3.82
N ASN A 257 29.06 -22.73 3.48
CA ASN A 257 28.83 -24.14 3.72
C ASN A 257 29.87 -25.00 2.99
N ARG A 258 30.18 -24.67 1.74
CA ARG A 258 31.23 -25.35 0.96
C ARG A 258 32.61 -25.21 1.60
N PHE A 259 32.93 -24.02 2.12
CA PHE A 259 34.18 -23.76 2.83
C PHE A 259 34.27 -24.54 4.15
N LEU A 260 33.21 -24.52 4.97
CA LEU A 260 33.15 -25.25 6.23
C LEU A 260 33.25 -26.77 6.01
N LYS A 261 32.60 -27.28 4.96
CA LYS A 261 32.68 -28.70 4.58
C LYS A 261 34.10 -29.10 4.18
N ALA A 262 34.78 -28.30 3.36
CA ALA A 262 36.17 -28.54 3.00
C ALA A 262 37.11 -28.53 4.23
N ARG A 263 36.85 -27.62 5.18
CA ARG A 263 37.61 -27.54 6.43
C ARG A 263 37.37 -28.75 7.33
N LEU A 264 36.13 -29.25 7.40
CA LEU A 264 35.77 -30.47 8.12
C LEU A 264 36.45 -31.69 7.50
N ASP A 265 36.43 -31.81 6.17
CA ASP A 265 37.07 -32.92 5.45
C ASP A 265 38.58 -32.93 5.71
N SER A 266 39.24 -31.77 5.66
CA SER A 266 40.67 -31.65 6.01
C SER A 266 40.96 -32.09 7.45
N ALA A 267 40.13 -31.69 8.41
CA ALA A 267 40.29 -32.09 9.81
C ALA A 267 40.06 -33.60 10.01
N ASN A 268 39.14 -34.20 9.26
CA ASN A 268 38.92 -35.65 9.26
C ASN A 268 40.12 -36.40 8.67
N GLU A 269 40.70 -35.93 7.56
CA GLU A 269 41.92 -36.50 6.98
C GLU A 269 43.11 -36.44 7.97
N GLU A 270 43.28 -35.32 8.69
CA GLU A 270 44.27 -35.19 9.75
C GLU A 270 44.01 -36.16 10.92
N SER A 271 42.74 -36.33 11.32
CA SER A 271 42.37 -37.29 12.36
C SER A 271 42.70 -38.73 11.96
N GLU A 272 42.34 -39.13 10.73
CA GLU A 272 42.59 -40.48 10.22
C GLU A 272 44.09 -40.76 10.06
N THR A 273 44.87 -39.79 9.55
CA THR A 273 46.33 -39.93 9.47
C THR A 273 46.96 -40.05 10.85
N MET A 274 46.48 -39.32 11.85
CA MET A 274 46.95 -39.42 13.23
C MET A 274 46.57 -40.76 13.88
N LYS A 275 45.34 -41.26 13.66
CA LYS A 275 44.92 -42.61 14.11
C LYS A 275 45.78 -43.70 13.49
N ALA A 276 46.06 -43.63 12.19
CA ALA A 276 46.93 -44.58 11.51
C ALA A 276 48.36 -44.54 12.08
N THR A 277 48.88 -43.35 12.37
CA THR A 277 50.19 -43.16 12.97
C THR A 277 50.26 -43.73 14.40
N LEU A 278 49.24 -43.47 15.23
CA LEU A 278 49.13 -44.04 16.57
C LEU A 278 49.02 -45.57 16.54
N SER A 279 48.27 -46.13 15.60
CA SER A 279 48.17 -47.58 15.42
C SER A 279 49.53 -48.21 15.08
N LYS A 280 50.33 -47.57 14.22
CA LYS A 280 51.70 -48.00 13.93
C LYS A 280 52.60 -47.94 15.17
N TYR A 281 52.58 -46.84 15.92
CA TYR A 281 53.37 -46.73 17.16
C TYR A 281 52.96 -47.78 18.19
N ARG A 282 51.66 -48.03 18.34
CA ARG A 282 51.13 -49.06 19.23
C ARG A 282 51.62 -50.46 18.83
N ALA A 283 51.57 -50.79 17.54
CA ALA A 283 52.10 -52.06 17.03
C ALA A 283 53.61 -52.21 17.28
N MET A 284 54.40 -51.15 17.11
CA MET A 284 55.83 -51.15 17.44
C MET A 284 56.09 -51.38 18.92
N THR A 285 55.28 -50.78 19.80
CA THR A 285 55.42 -50.99 21.25
C THR A 285 54.96 -52.38 21.72
N GLU A 286 53.92 -52.96 21.11
CA GLU A 286 53.39 -54.28 21.45
C GLU A 286 54.24 -55.42 20.84
N SER A 287 54.96 -55.18 19.74
CA SER A 287 55.88 -56.15 19.11
C SER A 287 57.24 -56.31 19.82
N ARG A 288 57.52 -55.51 20.86
CA ARG A 288 58.73 -55.64 21.69
C ARG A 288 58.45 -56.62 22.83
N PRO A 289 59.12 -57.79 22.92
CA PRO A 289 58.88 -58.73 24.00
C PRO A 289 59.23 -58.08 25.34
N SER A 290 58.29 -58.13 26.28
CA SER A 290 58.48 -57.73 27.67
C SER A 290 59.34 -58.77 28.40
N THR A 291 60.65 -58.59 28.40
CA THR A 291 61.52 -59.20 29.43
C THR A 291 61.46 -58.35 30.69
N ALA A 292 60.59 -58.76 31.62
CA ALA A 292 60.66 -58.32 33.01
C ALA A 292 61.72 -59.16 33.74
N ASN A 293 62.78 -58.51 34.24
CA ASN A 293 63.55 -58.82 35.46
C ASN A 293 64.84 -57.97 35.48
N PRO A 294 65.17 -57.27 36.58
CA PRO A 294 66.54 -56.90 36.88
C PRO A 294 66.99 -57.54 38.19
N THR A 295 67.83 -58.56 38.08
CA THR A 295 68.74 -58.97 39.15
C THR A 295 70.16 -59.08 38.59
N VAL A 296 71.02 -58.18 39.07
CA VAL A 296 72.45 -58.35 39.38
C VAL A 296 73.47 -58.45 38.23
N SER A 297 74.58 -57.74 38.47
CA SER A 297 75.97 -57.93 38.02
C SER A 297 76.44 -57.49 36.62
N GLN A 298 77.28 -56.46 36.67
CA GLN A 298 78.64 -56.32 36.11
C GLN A 298 78.94 -56.54 34.62
N ASP A 299 79.55 -55.47 34.08
CA ASP A 299 80.76 -55.45 33.25
C ASP A 299 80.68 -55.95 31.80
N SER A 300 80.78 -55.01 30.86
CA SER A 300 81.89 -54.98 29.89
C SER A 300 81.68 -53.94 28.77
N SER A 301 82.74 -53.17 28.55
CA SER A 301 83.31 -52.84 27.23
C SER A 301 82.45 -52.10 26.19
N LEU A 302 82.82 -50.82 25.99
CA LEU A 302 83.22 -50.23 24.70
C LEU A 302 82.72 -50.94 23.43
N GLY A 303 81.84 -50.24 22.72
CA GLY A 303 81.37 -50.62 21.39
C GLY A 303 80.58 -49.48 20.74
N GLU A 304 81.20 -48.30 20.65
CA GLU A 304 80.76 -47.20 19.81
C GLU A 304 80.80 -47.69 18.34
N LYS A 305 79.71 -48.29 17.88
CA LYS A 305 79.53 -48.66 16.48
C LYS A 305 78.47 -47.74 15.88
N SER A 306 79.01 -46.75 15.19
CA SER A 306 78.41 -45.90 14.17
C SER A 306 77.03 -46.38 13.73
N SER A 307 75.99 -45.76 14.30
CA SER A 307 74.69 -45.73 13.64
C SER A 307 74.90 -44.95 12.34
N VAL A 308 74.61 -45.61 11.23
CA VAL A 308 74.67 -45.08 9.86
C VAL A 308 74.11 -43.65 9.83
N ALA A 309 75.02 -42.68 9.83
CA ALA A 309 74.69 -41.27 9.79
C ALA A 309 74.17 -40.97 8.38
N VAL A 310 72.87 -40.72 8.27
CA VAL A 310 72.13 -40.13 7.14
C VAL A 310 72.92 -40.16 5.81
N VAL A 311 72.85 -41.30 5.12
CA VAL A 311 73.56 -41.51 3.86
C VAL A 311 72.68 -41.00 2.72
N ASN A 312 73.15 -39.99 1.99
CA ASN A 312 72.48 -39.48 0.80
C ASN A 312 72.50 -40.54 -0.32
N MET A 313 71.48 -40.59 -1.19
CA MET A 313 71.33 -41.59 -2.26
C MET A 313 72.56 -41.70 -3.19
N LYS A 314 73.30 -40.61 -3.38
CA LYS A 314 74.58 -40.60 -4.11
C LYS A 314 75.66 -41.42 -3.40
N GLN A 315 75.75 -41.30 -2.08
CA GLN A 315 76.70 -42.03 -1.24
C GLN A 315 76.34 -43.52 -1.13
N ILE A 316 75.05 -43.87 -1.06
CA ILE A 316 74.60 -45.28 -1.11
C ILE A 316 75.01 -45.93 -2.44
N ARG A 317 74.81 -45.22 -3.55
CA ARG A 317 75.21 -45.70 -4.89
C ARG A 317 76.72 -45.91 -4.99
N GLU A 318 77.53 -45.00 -4.47
CA GLU A 318 78.99 -45.07 -4.50
C GLU A 318 79.52 -46.21 -3.62
N LEU A 319 78.96 -46.38 -2.41
CA LEU A 319 79.30 -47.49 -1.50
C LEU A 319 79.00 -48.86 -2.13
N LEU A 320 77.83 -49.02 -2.76
CA LEU A 320 77.46 -50.26 -3.47
C LEU A 320 78.28 -50.51 -4.74
N SER A 321 78.87 -49.47 -5.33
CA SER A 321 79.68 -49.58 -6.56
C SER A 321 81.17 -49.82 -6.25
N SER A 322 81.64 -49.39 -5.09
CA SER A 322 83.03 -49.54 -4.67
C SER A 322 83.32 -50.99 -4.21
N HIS A 323 84.19 -51.71 -4.92
CA HIS A 323 84.62 -53.07 -4.53
C HIS A 323 85.61 -53.09 -3.34
N ALA A 324 85.88 -51.93 -2.72
CA ALA A 324 86.90 -51.76 -1.70
C ALA A 324 86.38 -52.01 -0.27
N ILE A 325 85.06 -52.04 -0.04
CA ILE A 325 84.46 -52.15 1.29
C ILE A 325 83.65 -53.44 1.37
N LYS A 326 84.02 -54.35 2.28
CA LYS A 326 83.21 -55.53 2.63
C LYS A 326 82.08 -55.09 3.55
N LEU A 327 80.88 -54.96 3.00
CA LEU A 327 79.64 -54.75 3.76
C LEU A 327 79.23 -56.07 4.44
N ASP A 328 78.77 -56.00 5.68
CA ASP A 328 78.23 -57.15 6.40
C ASP A 328 76.70 -57.26 6.25
N ASP A 329 76.10 -58.36 6.73
CA ASP A 329 74.65 -58.59 6.62
C ASP A 329 73.80 -57.51 7.31
N ASN A 330 74.35 -56.81 8.31
CA ASN A 330 73.64 -55.72 8.98
C ASN A 330 73.69 -54.44 8.15
N ASP A 331 74.82 -54.15 7.51
CA ASP A 331 74.95 -53.04 6.57
C ASP A 331 73.97 -53.19 5.39
N TYR A 332 73.85 -54.39 4.82
CA TYR A 332 72.88 -54.66 3.76
C TYR A 332 71.43 -54.49 4.22
N LYS A 333 71.09 -54.91 5.45
CA LYS A 333 69.75 -54.68 6.02
C LYS A 333 69.47 -53.19 6.23
N ALA A 334 70.43 -52.44 6.75
CA ALA A 334 70.31 -51.00 6.97
C ALA A 334 70.15 -50.25 5.63
N ILE A 335 70.97 -50.56 4.64
CA ILE A 335 70.87 -49.97 3.29
C ILE A 335 69.53 -50.33 2.64
N THR A 336 69.06 -51.57 2.78
CA THR A 336 67.76 -51.99 2.23
C THR A 336 66.60 -51.24 2.86
N ALA A 337 66.63 -51.03 4.18
CA ALA A 337 65.61 -50.25 4.88
C ALA A 337 65.60 -48.78 4.41
N ILE A 338 66.77 -48.14 4.31
CA ILE A 338 66.89 -46.76 3.83
C ILE A 338 66.40 -46.62 2.39
N LEU A 339 66.75 -47.57 1.51
CA LEU A 339 66.29 -47.56 0.12
C LEU A 339 64.78 -47.77 -0.01
N LEU A 340 64.20 -48.61 0.85
CA LEU A 340 62.76 -48.83 0.91
C LEU A 340 62.01 -47.58 1.37
N ASP A 341 62.50 -46.91 2.43
CA ASP A 341 61.94 -45.66 2.91
C ASP A 341 62.02 -44.56 1.85
N LEU A 342 63.16 -44.43 1.16
CA LEU A 342 63.32 -43.46 0.07
C LEU A 342 62.39 -43.76 -1.12
N CYS A 343 62.13 -45.05 -1.39
CA CYS A 343 61.18 -45.47 -2.42
C CYS A 343 59.75 -45.09 -2.02
N ASN A 344 59.38 -45.32 -0.76
CA ASN A 344 58.08 -44.94 -0.20
C ASN A 344 57.87 -43.41 -0.24
N ASP A 345 58.88 -42.62 0.11
CA ASP A 345 58.83 -41.16 0.03
C ASP A 345 58.63 -40.66 -1.39
N LYS A 346 59.34 -41.23 -2.37
CA LYS A 346 59.12 -40.92 -3.79
C LYS A 346 57.72 -41.29 -4.25
N GLN A 347 57.21 -42.43 -3.82
CA GLN A 347 55.86 -42.88 -4.15
C GLN A 347 54.80 -41.95 -3.55
N MET A 348 55.02 -41.46 -2.32
CA MET A 348 54.16 -40.47 -1.67
C MET A 348 54.21 -39.13 -2.40
N ALA A 349 55.39 -38.60 -2.70
CA ALA A 349 55.56 -37.35 -3.46
C ALA A 349 54.86 -37.42 -4.83
N LEU A 350 55.00 -38.54 -5.53
CA LEU A 350 54.35 -38.77 -6.81
C LEU A 350 52.82 -38.83 -6.66
N THR A 351 52.31 -39.41 -5.57
CA THR A 351 50.88 -39.43 -5.25
C THR A 351 50.35 -38.02 -4.98
N HIS A 352 51.07 -37.19 -4.22
CA HIS A 352 50.71 -35.78 -4.01
C HIS A 352 50.69 -34.99 -5.32
N LEU A 353 51.70 -35.16 -6.18
CA LEU A 353 51.74 -34.54 -7.50
C LEU A 353 50.56 -34.95 -8.38
N ARG A 354 50.19 -36.24 -8.39
CA ARG A 354 49.00 -36.73 -9.11
C ARG A 354 47.71 -36.08 -8.59
N ARG A 355 47.54 -35.94 -7.27
CA ARG A 355 46.39 -35.25 -6.68
C ARG A 355 46.35 -33.78 -7.05
N ALA A 356 47.49 -33.09 -6.97
CA ALA A 356 47.60 -31.68 -7.37
C ALA A 356 47.23 -31.48 -8.84
N ASN A 357 47.77 -32.31 -9.74
CA ASN A 357 47.43 -32.25 -11.17
C ASN A 357 45.95 -32.55 -11.43
N LYS A 358 45.32 -33.44 -10.65
CA LYS A 358 43.87 -33.70 -10.74
C LYS A 358 43.06 -32.46 -10.35
N VAL A 359 43.44 -31.76 -9.28
CA VAL A 359 42.80 -30.51 -8.85
C VAL A 359 42.95 -29.42 -9.92
N LEU A 360 44.15 -29.27 -10.47
CA LEU A 360 44.40 -28.31 -11.55
C LEU A 360 43.56 -28.64 -12.80
N GLY A 361 43.51 -29.91 -13.21
CA GLY A 361 42.68 -30.35 -14.32
C GLY A 361 41.19 -30.03 -14.13
N ASN A 362 40.64 -30.30 -12.94
CA ASN A 362 39.24 -29.94 -12.64
C ASN A 362 38.98 -28.44 -12.76
N ARG A 363 39.92 -27.61 -12.30
CA ARG A 363 39.80 -26.15 -12.32
C ARG A 363 39.95 -25.58 -13.72
N VAL A 364 40.79 -26.20 -14.56
CA VAL A 364 40.84 -25.90 -16.01
C VAL A 364 39.49 -26.20 -16.65
N ASN A 365 38.92 -27.39 -16.41
CA ASN A 365 37.59 -27.75 -16.95
C ASN A 365 36.48 -26.79 -16.51
N GLU A 366 36.50 -26.33 -15.25
CA GLU A 366 35.55 -25.35 -14.72
C GLU A 366 35.69 -24.00 -15.46
N VAL A 367 36.93 -23.52 -15.65
CA VAL A 367 37.21 -22.29 -16.40
C VAL A 367 36.77 -22.42 -17.87
N GLU A 368 37.06 -23.54 -18.53
CA GLU A 368 36.63 -23.81 -19.91
C GLU A 368 35.10 -23.82 -20.03
N SER A 369 34.39 -24.41 -19.05
CA SER A 369 32.93 -24.38 -18.99
C SER A 369 32.38 -22.95 -18.84
N HIS A 370 32.95 -22.15 -17.94
CA HIS A 370 32.57 -20.74 -17.80
C HIS A 370 32.82 -19.93 -19.07
N LEU A 371 33.94 -20.17 -19.75
CA LEU A 371 34.25 -19.51 -21.02
C LEU A 371 33.20 -19.86 -22.10
N ALA A 372 32.83 -21.14 -22.22
CA ALA A 372 31.81 -21.59 -23.18
C ALA A 372 30.43 -20.94 -22.94
N VAL A 373 30.03 -20.78 -21.67
CA VAL A 373 28.78 -20.08 -21.31
C VAL A 373 28.84 -18.59 -21.69
N LEU A 374 29.98 -17.94 -21.46
CA LEU A 374 30.18 -16.53 -21.83
C LEU A 374 30.17 -16.34 -23.36
N GLU A 375 30.76 -17.24 -24.12
CA GLU A 375 30.71 -17.23 -25.59
C GLU A 375 29.29 -17.46 -26.13
N ALA A 376 28.50 -18.34 -25.50
CA ALA A 376 27.10 -18.53 -25.87
C ALA A 376 26.25 -17.26 -25.59
N LYS A 377 26.53 -16.59 -24.47
CA LYS A 377 25.85 -15.34 -24.06
C LYS A 377 26.24 -14.13 -24.92
N SER A 378 27.45 -14.08 -25.44
CA SER A 378 27.87 -13.01 -26.37
C SER A 378 27.26 -13.18 -27.77
N ARG A 379 26.99 -14.42 -28.21
CA ARG A 379 26.28 -14.68 -29.47
C ARG A 379 24.79 -14.35 -29.43
N SER A 380 24.13 -14.53 -28.28
CA SER A 380 22.69 -14.22 -28.12
C SER A 380 22.38 -12.73 -27.93
N THR A 381 23.40 -11.89 -27.73
CA THR A 381 23.24 -10.43 -27.54
C THR A 381 23.60 -9.60 -28.78
N SER A 382 23.90 -10.22 -29.93
CA SER A 382 24.05 -9.49 -31.20
C SER A 382 22.68 -9.22 -31.84
N PRO A 383 22.22 -7.96 -31.95
CA PRO A 383 20.94 -7.66 -32.55
C PRO A 383 21.07 -7.77 -34.08
N ASN A 384 20.38 -8.75 -34.65
CA ASN A 384 20.01 -8.77 -36.06
C ASN A 384 19.35 -7.43 -36.41
N LYS A 385 20.01 -6.62 -37.25
CA LYS A 385 19.35 -5.58 -38.04
C LYS A 385 18.79 -6.24 -39.30
N PRO A 386 17.47 -6.28 -39.53
CA PRO A 386 16.94 -6.49 -40.85
C PRO A 386 16.81 -5.15 -41.59
N SER A 387 17.25 -5.22 -42.84
CA SER A 387 17.14 -4.30 -43.96
C SER A 387 15.72 -3.97 -44.40
#